data_AF-A0A914R1L9-F1
#
_entry.id   AF-A0A914R1L9-F1
#
_cell.length_a   1.000
_cell.length_b   1.000
_cell.length_c   1.000
_cell.angle_alpha   90.00
_cell.angle_beta   90.00
_cell.angle_gamma   90.00
#
_symmetry.space_group_name_H-M   'P 1'
#
loop_
_entity.id
_entity.type
_entity.pdbx_description
1 polymer ?
#
loop_
_entity_poly.entity_id
_entity_poly.type
_entity_poly.pdbx_seq_one_letter_code
_entity_poly.pdbx_strand_id
1 'polypeptide(L)'
;MPEIHVRSKTAIVIMDYTKVLEQCRNKRKCKIVVKPSFFDRDPCPNTSKYLQISYKCKPISFDDQNFCEGSNMQLSCKQNKRLAIYSAQYGRTVNGQAMHCTPNTPVAK
;
A
#
# COMPACT_ATOMS: atom_id res chain seq x y z
N MET A 1 33.39 8.02 -44.27
CA MET A 1 32.24 8.80 -43.75
C MET A 1 31.21 7.81 -43.24
N PRO A 2 30.90 7.76 -41.93
CA PRO A 2 29.99 6.77 -41.41
C PRO A 2 28.54 7.26 -41.53
N GLU A 3 27.68 6.44 -42.13
CA GLU A 3 26.24 6.67 -42.13
C GLU A 3 25.68 6.47 -40.71
N ILE A 4 25.18 7.57 -40.15
CA ILE A 4 24.55 7.63 -38.84
C ILE A 4 23.18 6.95 -38.95
N HIS A 5 23.12 5.67 -38.57
CA HIS A 5 21.85 4.99 -38.33
C HIS A 5 21.13 5.68 -37.18
N VAL A 6 20.10 6.46 -37.50
CA VAL A 6 19.16 7.05 -36.56
C VAL A 6 18.43 5.91 -35.84
N ARG A 7 18.97 5.46 -34.69
CA ARG A 7 18.26 4.54 -33.79
C ARG A 7 17.08 5.29 -33.19
N SER A 8 15.90 5.06 -33.75
CA SER A 8 14.61 5.44 -33.16
C SER A 8 14.58 5.00 -31.69
N LYS A 9 14.68 5.95 -30.75
CA LYS A 9 14.61 5.70 -29.29
C LYS A 9 13.15 5.71 -28.82
N THR A 10 12.31 4.84 -29.36
CA THR A 10 10.99 4.61 -28.77
C THR A 10 11.10 3.44 -27.81
N ALA A 11 11.41 3.72 -26.54
CA ALA A 11 11.38 2.69 -25.52
C ALA A 11 9.92 2.38 -25.17
N ILE A 12 9.43 1.20 -25.55
CA ILE A 12 8.07 0.74 -25.20
C ILE A 12 8.08 0.40 -23.71
N VAL A 13 7.36 1.18 -22.89
CA VAL A 13 7.16 0.88 -21.48
C VAL A 13 6.06 -0.18 -21.38
N ILE A 14 6.42 -1.42 -21.01
CA ILE A 14 5.45 -2.47 -20.75
C ILE A 14 5.05 -2.40 -19.28
N MET A 15 3.75 -2.35 -19.01
CA MET A 15 3.19 -2.42 -17.67
C MET A 15 3.22 -3.86 -17.14
N ASP A 16 4.40 -4.35 -16.76
CA ASP A 16 4.60 -5.70 -16.20
C ASP A 16 4.19 -5.82 -14.73
N TYR A 17 3.25 -4.98 -14.31
CA TYR A 17 2.66 -4.99 -12.98
C TYR A 17 2.09 -6.37 -12.62
N THR A 18 1.47 -7.06 -13.59
CA THR A 18 0.79 -8.35 -13.37
C THR A 18 1.74 -9.44 -12.87
N LYS A 19 2.92 -9.61 -13.49
CA LYS A 19 3.90 -10.65 -13.11
C LYS A 19 4.49 -10.39 -11.72
N VAL A 20 4.79 -9.13 -11.43
CA VAL A 20 5.32 -8.71 -10.12
C VAL A 20 4.25 -8.89 -9.04
N LEU A 21 3.00 -8.53 -9.33
CA LEU A 21 1.88 -8.72 -8.43
C LEU A 21 1.64 -10.20 -8.13
N GLU A 22 1.63 -11.07 -9.14
CA GLU A 22 1.49 -12.52 -8.97
C GLU A 22 2.56 -13.11 -8.04
N GLN A 23 3.80 -12.65 -8.19
CA GLN A 23 4.89 -13.14 -7.34
C GLN A 23 4.85 -12.58 -5.92
N CYS A 24 4.41 -11.34 -5.74
CA CYS A 24 4.62 -10.60 -4.49
C CYS A 24 3.38 -10.39 -3.63
N ARG A 25 2.17 -10.50 -4.20
CA ARG A 25 0.92 -10.29 -3.47
C ARG A 25 0.82 -11.23 -2.28
N ASN A 26 0.37 -10.68 -1.14
CA ASN A 26 0.12 -11.39 0.13
C ASN A 26 1.34 -12.11 0.72
N LYS A 27 2.52 -11.99 0.12
CA LYS A 27 3.74 -12.51 0.70
C LYS A 27 4.35 -11.43 1.58
N ARG A 28 4.76 -11.85 2.78
CA ARG A 28 5.57 -11.00 3.66
C ARG A 28 6.94 -10.69 3.04
N LYS A 29 7.42 -11.55 2.14
CA LYS A 29 8.66 -11.41 1.39
C LYS A 29 8.47 -11.90 -0.03
N CYS A 30 8.92 -11.11 -1.00
CA CYS A 30 8.93 -11.46 -2.41
C CYS A 30 10.31 -11.21 -2.98
N LYS A 31 10.82 -12.12 -3.80
CA LYS A 31 12.08 -11.96 -4.51
C LYS A 31 11.84 -12.31 -5.97
N ILE A 32 12.18 -11.39 -6.85
CA ILE A 32 12.11 -11.58 -8.30
C ILE A 32 13.47 -11.25 -8.90
N VAL A 33 13.81 -11.92 -10.00
CA VAL A 33 14.99 -11.61 -10.78
C VAL A 33 14.53 -10.79 -11.98
N VAL A 34 14.94 -9.52 -12.04
CA VAL A 34 14.55 -8.58 -13.11
C VAL A 34 15.30 -8.95 -14.38
N LYS A 35 14.70 -9.81 -15.20
CA LYS A 35 15.24 -10.28 -16.48
C LYS A 35 14.12 -10.41 -17.51
N PRO A 36 14.41 -10.30 -18.82
CA PRO A 36 13.39 -10.46 -19.87
C PRO A 36 12.60 -11.77 -19.77
N SER A 37 13.23 -12.86 -19.32
CA SER A 37 12.58 -14.16 -19.11
C SER A 37 11.46 -14.13 -18.06
N PHE A 38 11.47 -13.16 -17.15
CA PHE A 38 10.41 -12.99 -16.15
C PHE A 38 9.21 -12.20 -16.71
N PHE A 39 9.44 -11.40 -17.75
CA PHE A 39 8.46 -10.49 -18.36
C PHE A 39 7.97 -10.96 -19.73
N ASP A 40 8.23 -12.22 -20.09
CA ASP A 40 7.90 -12.93 -21.33
C ASP A 40 8.48 -12.33 -22.64
N ARG A 41 8.78 -11.03 -22.68
CA ARG A 41 9.36 -10.33 -23.83
C ARG A 41 10.33 -9.23 -23.42
N ASP A 42 11.32 -8.95 -24.26
CA ASP A 42 12.18 -7.77 -24.12
C ASP A 42 11.58 -6.61 -24.94
N PRO A 43 11.11 -5.51 -24.31
CA PRO A 43 10.57 -4.37 -25.05
C PRO A 43 11.60 -3.65 -25.92
N CYS A 44 12.88 -3.71 -25.55
CA CYS A 44 13.96 -2.97 -26.18
C CYS A 44 15.28 -3.74 -26.08
N PRO A 45 15.57 -4.66 -27.02
CA PRO A 45 16.84 -5.38 -27.06
C PRO A 45 18.05 -4.43 -27.11
N ASN A 46 19.18 -4.84 -26.55
CA ASN A 46 20.44 -4.07 -26.53
C ASN A 46 20.38 -2.70 -25.81
N THR A 47 19.33 -2.46 -25.02
CA THR A 47 19.21 -1.29 -24.14
C THR A 47 19.25 -1.74 -22.68
N SER A 48 19.96 -0.98 -21.83
CA SER A 48 19.92 -1.17 -20.38
C SER A 48 18.53 -0.80 -19.85
N LYS A 49 17.95 -1.68 -19.03
CA LYS A 49 16.56 -1.58 -18.55
C LYS A 49 16.51 -1.64 -17.03
N TYR A 50 15.47 -1.05 -16.45
CA TYR A 50 15.21 -1.08 -15.01
C TYR A 50 13.73 -1.33 -14.74
N LEU A 51 13.42 -1.89 -13.57
CA LEU A 51 12.05 -2.05 -13.07
C LEU A 51 11.78 -0.94 -12.05
N GLN A 52 10.77 -0.12 -12.30
CA GLN A 52 10.25 0.84 -11.32
C GLN A 52 8.99 0.27 -10.65
N ILE A 53 8.93 0.30 -9.32
CA ILE A 53 7.83 -0.30 -8.55
C ILE A 53 7.40 0.63 -7.40
N SER A 54 6.09 0.69 -7.16
CA SER A 54 5.48 1.34 -6.00
C SER A 54 4.62 0.31 -5.25
N TYR A 55 4.86 0.08 -3.96
CA TYR A 55 4.15 -0.94 -3.18
C TYR A 55 3.77 -0.45 -1.77
N LYS A 56 2.75 -1.07 -1.17
CA LYS A 56 2.32 -0.88 0.23
C LYS A 56 2.04 -2.24 0.87
N CYS A 57 2.44 -2.42 2.12
CA CYS A 57 2.15 -3.64 2.88
C CYS A 57 0.76 -3.54 3.54
N LYS A 58 -0.03 -4.62 3.45
CA LYS A 58 -1.34 -4.68 4.12
C LYS A 58 -1.21 -5.05 5.61
N PRO A 59 -2.06 -4.48 6.48
CA PRO A 59 -2.42 -5.07 7.78
C PRO A 59 -2.88 -6.50 7.71
N ILE A 60 -2.75 -7.22 8.82
CA ILE A 60 -3.31 -8.55 9.00
C ILE A 60 -4.75 -8.51 9.57
N SER A 61 -5.14 -7.42 10.25
CA SER A 61 -6.51 -7.09 10.64
C SER A 61 -6.63 -5.60 10.95
N PHE A 62 -7.81 -5.01 10.74
CA PHE A 62 -8.15 -3.66 11.17
C PHE A 62 -9.19 -3.77 12.28
N ASP A 63 -8.83 -3.31 13.48
CA ASP A 63 -9.75 -3.17 14.59
C ASP A 63 -10.04 -1.67 14.72
N ASP A 64 -11.25 -1.24 14.33
CA ASP A 64 -11.70 0.15 14.46
C ASP A 64 -12.49 0.31 15.76
N GLN A 65 -12.08 1.29 16.57
CA GLN A 65 -12.66 1.53 17.89
C GLN A 65 -12.80 3.03 18.12
N ASN A 66 -13.99 3.43 18.58
CA ASN A 66 -14.29 4.81 18.94
C ASN A 66 -14.19 4.99 20.45
N PHE A 67 -13.52 6.06 20.86
CA PHE A 67 -13.41 6.47 22.26
C PHE A 67 -13.96 7.88 22.39
N CYS A 68 -14.89 8.08 23.32
CA CYS A 68 -15.55 9.37 23.53
C CYS A 68 -14.67 10.29 24.38
N GLU A 69 -14.94 11.60 24.31
CA GLU A 69 -14.28 12.59 25.15
C GLU A 69 -14.46 12.25 26.65
N GLY A 70 -13.37 12.33 27.42
CA GLY A 70 -13.35 11.98 28.84
C GLY A 70 -13.29 10.48 29.15
N SER A 71 -13.38 9.59 28.15
CA SER A 71 -13.22 8.14 28.35
C SER A 71 -11.75 7.69 28.28
N ASN A 72 -11.42 6.64 29.01
CA ASN A 72 -10.10 6.00 28.93
C ASN A 72 -10.06 5.05 27.73
N MET A 73 -9.16 5.29 26.79
CA MET A 73 -8.93 4.42 25.63
C MET A 73 -8.06 3.21 25.99
N GLN A 74 -8.49 2.00 25.60
CA GLN A 74 -7.68 0.78 25.72
C GLN A 74 -7.86 -0.14 24.51
N LEU A 75 -6.76 -0.39 23.80
CA LEU A 75 -6.69 -1.31 22.66
C LEU A 75 -5.94 -2.60 23.08
N SER A 76 -6.35 -3.77 22.57
CA SER A 76 -5.69 -5.04 22.88
C SER A 76 -5.73 -6.01 21.72
N CYS A 77 -4.58 -6.62 21.40
CA CYS A 77 -4.47 -7.66 20.37
C CYS A 77 -4.34 -9.05 21.00
N LYS A 78 -4.82 -10.08 20.29
CA LYS A 78 -4.63 -11.49 20.66
C LYS A 78 -3.14 -11.88 20.59
N GLN A 79 -2.78 -12.98 21.26
CA GLN A 79 -1.42 -13.54 21.25
C GLN A 79 -0.91 -13.72 19.82
N ASN A 80 0.37 -13.37 19.57
CA ASN A 80 1.04 -13.36 18.26
C ASN A 80 0.51 -12.35 17.22
N LYS A 81 -0.35 -11.41 17.62
CA LYS A 81 -0.74 -10.24 16.81
C LYS A 81 -0.20 -8.95 17.46
N ARG A 82 -0.16 -7.86 16.68
CA ARG A 82 0.28 -6.53 17.15
C ARG A 82 -0.72 -5.49 16.70
N LEU A 83 -0.96 -4.48 17.54
CA LEU A 83 -1.81 -3.35 17.18
C LEU A 83 -1.17 -2.62 16.00
N ALA A 84 -1.95 -2.36 14.96
CA ALA A 84 -1.54 -1.55 13.84
C ALA A 84 -2.65 -0.52 13.60
N ILE A 85 -2.32 0.75 13.86
CA ILE A 85 -3.24 1.88 13.72
C ILE A 85 -3.09 2.44 12.31
N TYR A 86 -4.17 2.47 11.55
CA TYR A 86 -4.17 2.91 10.15
C TYR A 86 -4.77 4.29 9.94
N SER A 87 -5.62 4.72 10.87
CA SER A 87 -6.29 6.01 10.89
C SER A 87 -6.69 6.34 12.33
N ALA A 88 -6.61 7.61 12.71
CA ALA A 88 -7.14 8.13 13.96
C ALA A 88 -7.62 9.56 13.70
N GLN A 89 -8.79 9.91 14.21
CA GLN A 89 -9.41 11.21 14.03
C GLN A 89 -10.05 11.64 15.35
N TYR A 90 -9.78 12.87 15.80
CA TYR A 90 -10.42 13.48 16.96
C TYR A 90 -11.31 14.61 16.48
N GLY A 91 -12.59 14.58 16.86
CA GLY A 91 -13.58 15.56 16.46
C GLY A 91 -14.92 14.90 16.20
N ARG A 92 -15.77 15.59 15.43
CA ARG A 92 -17.11 15.12 15.11
C ARG A 92 -17.33 15.20 13.61
N THR A 93 -17.67 14.07 12.99
CA THR A 93 -18.14 14.08 11.60
C THR A 93 -19.52 14.72 11.53
N VAL A 94 -19.72 15.64 10.60
CA VAL A 94 -20.99 16.37 10.41
C VAL A 94 -22.21 15.46 10.17
N ASN A 95 -22.00 14.23 9.69
CA ASN A 95 -23.05 13.24 9.42
C ASN A 95 -23.34 12.30 10.61
N GLY A 96 -22.84 12.59 11.81
CA GLY A 96 -23.40 12.06 13.07
C GLY A 96 -23.23 10.57 13.37
N GLN A 97 -22.55 9.77 12.54
CA GLN A 97 -22.34 8.35 12.83
C GLN A 97 -21.14 8.09 13.76
N ALA A 98 -21.11 8.74 14.91
CA ALA A 98 -20.31 8.28 16.06
C ALA A 98 -21.23 7.37 16.89
N MET A 99 -21.52 6.17 16.37
CA MET A 99 -22.69 5.36 16.77
C MET A 99 -22.77 4.92 18.25
N HIS A 100 -21.80 5.26 19.11
CA HIS A 100 -21.91 5.02 20.56
C HIS A 100 -21.39 6.14 21.47
N CYS A 101 -21.18 7.36 20.95
CA CYS A 101 -21.01 8.51 21.84
C CYS A 101 -22.33 9.25 21.93
N THR A 102 -23.19 8.88 22.89
CA THR A 102 -24.40 9.65 23.17
C THR A 102 -23.99 11.04 23.63
N PRO A 103 -24.42 12.12 22.94
CA PRO A 103 -24.29 13.44 23.50
C PRO A 103 -25.31 13.51 24.65
N ASN A 104 -24.88 13.25 25.88
CA ASN A 104 -25.53 13.75 27.09
C ASN A 104 -24.76 13.29 28.33
N THR A 105 -23.78 14.08 28.76
CA THR A 105 -23.74 14.72 30.10
C THR A 105 -22.51 15.62 30.21
N PRO A 106 -22.60 16.77 30.90
CA PRO A 106 -21.57 17.81 30.91
C PRO A 106 -20.23 17.34 31.50
N VAL A 107 -19.16 17.83 30.87
CA VAL A 107 -17.77 17.81 31.36
C VAL A 107 -17.74 18.38 32.77
N ALA A 108 -17.30 17.57 33.74
CA ALA A 108 -17.03 18.01 35.10
C ALA A 108 -15.51 18.09 35.31
N LYS A 109 -14.97 19.30 35.32
CA LYS A 109 -14.12 19.75 36.41
C LYS A 109 -14.20 21.27 36.57
#